data_AF-A0A256JDI6-F1
#
_entry.id   AF-A0A256JDI6-F1
#
_cell.length_a   1.000
_cell.length_b   1.000
_cell.length_c   1.000
_cell.angle_alpha   90.00
_cell.angle_beta   90.00
_cell.angle_gamma   90.00
#
_symmetry.space_group_name_H-M   'P 1'
#
loop_
_entity.id
_entity.type
_entity.pdbx_description
1 polymer ?
#
loop_
_entity_poly.entity_id
_entity_poly.type
_entity_poly.pdbx_seq_one_letter_code
_entity_poly.pdbx_strand_id
1 'polypeptide(L)'
;MADYSGDPSEFKVYWFARDLVASSYGSFATKETETLRQLSDQLERELDGRGLIQETDLEIKKEQIRDTITGAVNRTYGGDISKRYRQTEDLAERVIRRIEEEHDIRELRIAIDAVVRTSEILDTAPSFGKGEIVDIVDETLQDDSGALDPSKAYDALYNVDFEGEAYQLGAQREPLIDYVYEEMREFRADPHIEDREIARIISGIVQEYERRAGQSRASTAGNVLETALQHIFDQFGVPASGNPAHFGDLEIDNMVDGSDGSIGFSCKRTLRERFRQSLSREAEIGVDEVWFVSLLMADVSKEKLQDISNDGSRIYVPRDSFVWNRYSTDDNLSYTLRPADHFIRDVVEFTGVSSDL
;
A
#
# COMPACT_ATOMS: atom_id res chain seq x y z
N MET A 1 3.12 -26.76 23.10
CA MET A 1 3.53 -25.55 22.37
C MET A 1 4.79 -25.91 21.63
N ALA A 2 4.89 -25.63 20.32
CA ALA A 2 6.17 -25.74 19.63
C ALA A 2 7.14 -24.78 20.32
N ASP A 3 8.33 -25.28 20.68
CA ASP A 3 9.40 -24.44 21.24
C ASP A 3 9.82 -23.48 20.12
N TYR A 4 9.45 -22.22 20.24
CA TYR A 4 9.81 -21.20 19.27
C TYR A 4 11.23 -20.74 19.60
N SER A 5 12.20 -21.12 18.78
CA SER A 5 13.61 -20.75 18.96
C SER A 5 13.85 -19.25 18.78
N GLY A 6 12.96 -18.57 18.04
CA GLY A 6 13.15 -17.18 17.65
C GLY A 6 14.33 -16.97 16.71
N ASP A 7 14.92 -18.05 16.19
CA ASP A 7 16.11 -17.99 15.36
C ASP A 7 15.74 -17.70 13.89
N PRO A 8 16.17 -16.57 13.32
CA PRO A 8 16.03 -16.30 11.90
C PRO A 8 16.62 -17.39 10.99
N SER A 9 17.56 -18.20 11.49
CA SER A 9 18.19 -19.31 10.75
C SER A 9 17.19 -20.38 10.34
N GLU A 10 16.05 -20.53 11.03
CA GLU A 10 15.01 -21.50 10.65
C GLU A 10 14.21 -21.04 9.42
N PHE A 11 14.15 -19.74 9.12
CA PHE A 11 13.25 -19.18 8.10
C PHE A 11 14.02 -18.41 7.02
N LYS A 12 15.12 -18.97 6.49
CA LYS A 12 16.07 -18.21 5.66
C LYS A 12 15.46 -17.73 4.34
N VAL A 13 14.61 -18.50 3.66
CA VAL A 13 13.88 -18.01 2.45
C VAL A 13 13.15 -16.69 2.71
N TYR A 14 12.39 -16.57 3.79
CA TYR A 14 11.71 -15.33 4.15
C TYR A 14 12.70 -14.19 4.38
N TRP A 15 13.76 -14.44 5.14
CA TRP A 15 14.72 -13.42 5.51
C TRP A 15 15.59 -12.95 4.34
N PHE A 16 16.01 -13.86 3.47
CA PHE A 16 16.68 -13.53 2.21
C PHE A 16 15.75 -12.67 1.36
N ALA A 17 14.50 -13.11 1.15
CA ALA A 17 13.52 -12.34 0.38
C ALA A 17 13.30 -10.93 0.96
N ARG A 18 13.17 -10.83 2.29
CA ARG A 18 13.00 -9.58 3.02
C ARG A 18 14.18 -8.63 2.84
N ASP A 19 15.40 -9.13 3.00
CA ASP A 19 16.62 -8.35 2.87
C ASP A 19 16.80 -7.87 1.41
N LEU A 20 16.51 -8.72 0.42
CA LEU A 20 16.59 -8.39 -1.02
C LEU A 20 15.67 -7.24 -1.46
N VAL A 21 14.49 -7.11 -0.87
CA VAL A 21 13.51 -6.07 -1.24
C VAL A 21 13.54 -4.83 -0.33
N ALA A 22 14.25 -4.87 0.79
CA ALA A 22 14.20 -3.79 1.78
C ALA A 22 14.80 -2.48 1.24
N SER A 23 14.11 -1.36 1.50
CA SER A 23 14.57 -0.02 1.11
C SER A 23 15.84 0.43 1.84
N SER A 24 16.06 -0.07 3.07
CA SER A 24 17.31 0.12 3.81
C SER A 24 18.52 -0.39 3.04
N TYR A 25 18.32 -1.46 2.25
CA TYR A 25 19.33 -2.11 1.42
C TYR A 25 19.18 -1.71 -0.06
N GLY A 26 18.57 -0.54 -0.31
CA GLY A 26 18.49 0.06 -1.64
C GLY A 26 17.37 -0.48 -2.53
N SER A 27 16.51 -1.37 -2.02
CA SER A 27 15.50 -2.11 -2.81
C SER A 27 16.17 -2.88 -3.95
N PHE A 28 17.20 -3.66 -3.61
CA PHE A 28 18.09 -4.31 -4.56
C PHE A 28 17.34 -5.12 -5.61
N ALA A 29 16.38 -5.94 -5.19
CA ALA A 29 15.63 -6.78 -6.12
C ALA A 29 14.78 -6.03 -7.15
N THR A 30 14.34 -4.81 -6.83
CA THR A 30 13.59 -3.96 -7.76
C THR A 30 14.51 -3.24 -8.75
N LYS A 31 15.76 -2.98 -8.37
CA LYS A 31 16.68 -2.16 -9.17
C LYS A 31 17.76 -2.94 -9.91
N GLU A 32 18.11 -4.12 -9.42
CA GLU A 32 19.17 -4.99 -9.92
C GLU A 32 18.62 -6.39 -10.26
N THR A 33 17.39 -6.45 -10.79
CA THR A 33 16.69 -7.71 -11.12
C THR A 33 17.51 -8.61 -12.06
N GLU A 34 18.21 -8.02 -13.01
CA GLU A 34 19.06 -8.76 -13.96
C GLU A 34 20.27 -9.40 -13.25
N THR A 35 20.91 -8.67 -12.33
CA THR A 35 21.99 -9.22 -11.50
C THR A 35 21.49 -10.37 -10.62
N LEU A 36 20.26 -10.26 -10.08
CA LEU A 36 19.66 -11.34 -9.32
C LEU A 36 19.39 -12.59 -10.15
N ARG A 37 18.89 -12.45 -11.38
CA ARG A 37 18.73 -13.59 -12.29
C ARG A 37 20.06 -14.27 -12.60
N GLN A 38 21.09 -13.48 -12.90
CA GLN A 38 22.45 -13.99 -13.14
C GLN A 38 23.02 -14.72 -11.92
N LEU A 39 22.78 -14.20 -10.72
CA LEU A 39 23.17 -14.86 -9.48
C LEU A 39 22.41 -16.19 -9.31
N SER A 40 21.10 -16.21 -9.54
CA SER A 40 20.29 -17.44 -9.45
C SER A 40 20.81 -18.53 -10.42
N ASP A 41 21.05 -18.17 -11.69
CA ASP A 41 21.59 -19.07 -12.71
C ASP A 41 23.00 -19.58 -12.36
N GLN A 42 23.81 -18.76 -11.68
CA GLN A 42 25.11 -19.19 -11.16
C GLN A 42 24.93 -20.21 -10.04
N LEU A 43 24.10 -19.93 -9.04
CA LEU A 43 23.87 -20.81 -7.90
C LEU A 43 23.27 -22.16 -8.34
N GLU A 44 22.38 -22.16 -9.34
CA GLU A 44 21.83 -23.39 -9.92
C GLU A 44 22.92 -24.29 -10.50
N ARG A 45 23.79 -23.73 -11.34
CA ARG A 45 24.92 -24.48 -11.94
C ARG A 45 25.87 -25.04 -10.90
N GLU A 46 26.08 -24.31 -9.81
CA GLU A 46 26.90 -24.76 -8.68
C GLU A 46 26.23 -25.90 -7.90
N LEU A 47 24.91 -25.87 -7.75
CA LEU A 47 24.13 -26.92 -7.08
C LEU A 47 24.01 -28.20 -7.92
N ASP A 48 23.90 -28.07 -9.26
CA ASP A 48 23.85 -29.18 -10.22
C ASP A 48 25.23 -29.80 -10.48
N GLY A 49 26.30 -29.02 -10.34
CA GLY A 49 27.68 -29.38 -10.61
C GLY A 49 28.30 -30.44 -9.68
N ARG A 50 27.52 -31.09 -8.80
CA ARG A 50 27.93 -32.14 -7.84
C ARG A 50 28.59 -33.39 -8.47
N GLY A 51 28.86 -33.41 -9.77
CA GLY A 51 29.45 -34.53 -10.49
C GLY A 51 30.94 -34.44 -10.80
N LEU A 52 31.53 -33.26 -11.02
CA LEU A 52 32.89 -33.18 -11.58
C LEU A 52 33.64 -31.92 -11.12
N ILE A 53 34.67 -32.16 -10.30
CA ILE A 53 35.77 -31.24 -9.90
C ILE A 53 35.50 -30.45 -8.60
N GLN A 54 36.14 -30.93 -7.52
CA GLN A 54 36.36 -30.31 -6.20
C GLN A 54 35.16 -29.60 -5.54
N GLU A 55 34.71 -30.19 -4.42
CA GLU A 55 33.90 -29.51 -3.40
C GLU A 55 34.50 -28.11 -3.16
N THR A 56 33.85 -27.09 -3.71
CA THR A 56 34.34 -25.71 -3.65
C THR A 56 33.98 -25.19 -2.27
N ASP A 57 34.99 -24.70 -1.53
CA ASP A 57 34.84 -24.20 -0.15
C ASP A 57 33.66 -23.22 -0.06
N LEU A 58 32.79 -23.39 0.94
CA LEU A 58 31.62 -22.55 1.19
C LEU A 58 32.01 -21.06 1.26
N GLU A 59 33.19 -20.75 1.79
CA GLU A 59 33.69 -19.38 1.86
C GLU A 59 34.00 -18.79 0.47
N ILE A 60 34.41 -19.60 -0.51
CA ILE A 60 34.58 -19.15 -1.90
C ILE A 60 33.22 -18.81 -2.52
N LYS A 61 32.21 -19.65 -2.29
CA LYS A 61 30.84 -19.40 -2.78
C LYS A 61 30.25 -18.12 -2.16
N LYS A 62 30.48 -17.92 -0.87
CA LYS A 62 30.10 -16.68 -0.16
C LYS A 62 30.78 -15.45 -0.75
N GLU A 63 32.08 -15.52 -1.05
CA GLU A 63 32.78 -14.40 -1.66
C GLU A 63 32.24 -14.09 -3.06
N GLN A 64 31.94 -15.12 -3.86
CA GLN A 64 31.30 -14.94 -5.17
C GLN A 64 29.92 -14.29 -5.08
N ILE A 65 29.09 -14.68 -4.10
CA ILE A 65 27.79 -14.05 -3.85
C ILE A 65 27.98 -12.58 -3.46
N ARG A 66 28.92 -12.29 -2.55
CA ARG A 66 29.26 -10.91 -2.14
C ARG A 66 29.71 -10.06 -3.32
N ASP A 67 30.63 -10.56 -4.13
CA ASP A 67 31.17 -9.88 -5.30
C ASP A 67 30.09 -9.57 -6.33
N THR A 68 29.18 -10.52 -6.57
CA THR A 68 28.04 -10.31 -7.49
C THR A 68 27.09 -9.22 -6.98
N ILE A 69 26.74 -9.23 -5.69
CA ILE A 69 25.83 -8.23 -5.11
C ILE A 69 26.47 -6.83 -5.10
N THR A 70 27.71 -6.73 -4.66
CA THR A 70 28.42 -5.45 -4.49
C THR A 70 28.93 -4.88 -5.80
N GLY A 71 29.28 -5.75 -6.76
CA GLY A 71 29.71 -5.40 -8.12
C GLY A 71 28.59 -4.86 -9.00
N ALA A 72 27.33 -4.98 -8.59
CA ALA A 72 26.17 -4.45 -9.32
C ALA A 72 26.15 -2.90 -9.38
N VAL A 73 26.84 -2.22 -8.46
CA VAL A 73 26.72 -0.77 -8.28
C VAL A 73 28.07 -0.05 -8.23
N ASN A 74 28.07 1.20 -8.67
CA ASN A 74 29.26 2.04 -8.61
C ASN A 74 29.70 2.27 -7.16
N ARG A 75 30.92 1.82 -6.84
CA ARG A 75 31.53 2.02 -5.52
C ARG A 75 31.64 3.48 -5.13
N THR A 76 32.01 4.34 -6.08
CA THR A 76 32.22 5.77 -5.83
C THR A 76 31.27 6.63 -6.65
N TYR A 77 30.86 7.75 -6.08
CA TYR A 77 30.10 8.81 -6.73
C TYR A 77 30.53 10.15 -6.15
N GLY A 78 30.94 11.10 -7.00
CA GLY A 78 31.40 12.42 -6.54
C GLY A 78 32.68 12.39 -5.70
N GLY A 79 33.54 11.38 -5.89
CA GLY A 79 34.81 11.25 -5.16
C GLY A 79 34.71 10.58 -3.78
N ASP A 80 33.52 10.15 -3.35
CA ASP A 80 33.29 9.42 -2.10
C ASP A 80 32.53 8.11 -2.37
N ILE A 81 32.46 7.22 -1.37
CA ILE A 81 31.68 5.99 -1.41
C ILE A 81 30.20 6.34 -1.64
N SER A 82 29.60 5.72 -2.66
CA SER A 82 28.21 6.00 -3.00
C SER A 82 27.25 5.46 -1.92
N LYS A 83 26.14 6.17 -1.67
CA LYS A 83 25.08 5.69 -0.76
C LYS A 83 24.59 4.31 -1.19
N ARG A 84 24.40 4.10 -2.49
CA ARG A 84 23.94 2.83 -3.06
C ARG A 84 24.90 1.70 -2.75
N TYR A 85 26.21 1.92 -2.92
CA TYR A 85 27.22 0.92 -2.58
C TYR A 85 27.24 0.57 -1.09
N ARG A 86 27.10 1.56 -0.19
CA ARG A 86 26.98 1.26 1.26
C ARG A 86 25.77 0.36 1.57
N GLN A 87 24.64 0.62 0.91
CA GLN A 87 23.43 -0.19 1.09
C GLN A 87 23.58 -1.61 0.54
N THR A 88 24.27 -1.80 -0.60
CA THR A 88 24.52 -3.13 -1.17
C THR A 88 25.58 -3.90 -0.41
N GLU A 89 26.58 -3.23 0.18
CA GLU A 89 27.53 -3.87 1.11
C GLU A 89 26.82 -4.41 2.35
N ASP A 90 25.94 -3.60 2.97
CA ASP A 90 25.14 -4.06 4.12
C ASP A 90 24.21 -5.24 3.74
N LEU A 91 23.66 -5.24 2.53
CA LEU A 91 22.90 -6.36 1.99
C LEU A 91 23.75 -7.62 1.89
N ALA A 92 24.90 -7.51 1.20
CA ALA A 92 25.80 -8.64 0.99
C ALA A 92 26.23 -9.23 2.33
N GLU A 93 26.63 -8.41 3.30
CA GLU A 93 27.00 -8.86 4.63
C GLU A 93 25.87 -9.64 5.33
N ARG A 94 24.62 -9.18 5.20
CA ARG A 94 23.45 -9.90 5.77
C ARG A 94 23.17 -11.22 5.10
N VAL A 95 23.26 -11.26 3.76
CA VAL A 95 23.10 -12.50 2.99
C VAL A 95 24.18 -13.50 3.41
N ILE A 96 25.44 -13.09 3.39
CA ILE A 96 26.58 -13.96 3.74
C ILE A 96 26.49 -14.48 5.18
N ARG A 97 26.07 -13.64 6.14
CA ARG A 97 25.91 -14.06 7.54
C ARG A 97 24.83 -15.12 7.76
N ARG A 98 23.85 -15.23 6.86
CA ARG A 98 22.78 -16.24 6.95
C ARG A 98 23.17 -17.58 6.32
N ILE A 99 24.23 -17.58 5.52
CA ILE A 99 24.79 -18.78 4.91
C ILE A 99 25.79 -19.39 5.90
N GLU A 100 25.37 -20.47 6.53
CA GLU A 100 26.13 -21.28 7.48
C GLU A 100 26.51 -22.62 6.86
N GLU A 101 25.67 -23.16 5.98
CA GLU A 101 25.84 -24.44 5.31
C GLU A 101 25.48 -24.34 3.80
N GLU A 102 25.87 -25.34 3.00
CA GLU A 102 25.58 -25.34 1.56
C GLU A 102 24.07 -25.34 1.24
N HIS A 103 23.26 -25.92 2.12
CA HIS A 103 21.80 -25.92 1.98
C HIS A 103 21.21 -24.49 1.97
N ASP A 104 21.85 -23.55 2.64
CA ASP A 104 21.38 -22.15 2.69
C ASP A 104 21.53 -21.44 1.34
N ILE A 105 22.47 -21.90 0.50
CA ILE A 105 22.63 -21.39 -0.87
C ILE A 105 21.41 -21.78 -1.72
N ARG A 106 20.85 -22.98 -1.51
CA ARG A 106 19.59 -23.39 -2.14
C ARG A 106 18.45 -22.48 -1.68
N GLU A 107 18.37 -22.18 -0.39
CA GLU A 107 17.35 -21.25 0.12
C GLU A 107 17.51 -19.82 -0.41
N LEU A 108 18.74 -19.33 -0.55
CA LEU A 108 19.01 -18.04 -1.17
C LEU A 108 18.53 -18.01 -2.62
N ARG A 109 18.86 -19.04 -3.41
CA ARG A 109 18.39 -19.16 -4.80
C ARG A 109 16.86 -19.11 -4.88
N ILE A 110 16.18 -19.94 -4.08
CA ILE A 110 14.71 -19.97 -4.01
C ILE A 110 14.15 -18.58 -3.64
N ALA A 111 14.77 -17.90 -2.67
CA ALA A 111 14.35 -16.56 -2.29
C ALA A 111 14.54 -15.53 -3.42
N ILE A 112 15.63 -15.64 -4.19
CA ILE A 112 15.88 -14.78 -5.36
C ILE A 112 14.80 -15.00 -6.42
N ASP A 113 14.57 -16.25 -6.83
CA ASP A 113 13.59 -16.60 -7.86
C ASP A 113 12.20 -16.15 -7.44
N ALA A 114 11.83 -16.44 -6.19
CA ALA A 114 10.56 -16.02 -5.62
C ALA A 114 10.41 -14.50 -5.63
N VAL A 115 11.42 -13.74 -5.18
CA VAL A 115 11.33 -12.27 -5.17
C VAL A 115 11.22 -11.71 -6.59
N VAL A 116 11.98 -12.21 -7.55
CA VAL A 116 11.90 -11.77 -8.96
C VAL A 116 10.49 -12.03 -9.48
N ARG A 117 10.01 -13.27 -9.38
CA ARG A 117 8.70 -13.66 -9.90
C ARG A 117 7.54 -12.94 -9.24
N THR A 118 7.59 -12.83 -7.91
CA THR A 118 6.54 -12.14 -7.16
C THR A 118 6.56 -10.62 -7.35
N SER A 119 7.71 -10.02 -7.73
CA SER A 119 7.76 -8.62 -8.15
C SER A 119 7.10 -8.43 -9.51
N GLU A 120 7.36 -9.32 -10.48
CA GLU A 120 6.66 -9.31 -11.77
C GLU A 120 5.14 -9.42 -11.61
N ILE A 121 4.67 -10.28 -10.69
CA ILE A 121 3.24 -10.39 -10.36
C ILE A 121 2.70 -9.06 -9.84
N LEU A 122 3.39 -8.38 -8.92
CA LEU A 122 2.94 -7.08 -8.40
C LEU A 122 2.93 -6.00 -9.48
N ASP A 123 3.94 -5.98 -10.35
CA ASP A 123 4.09 -4.96 -11.39
C ASP A 123 3.09 -5.13 -12.54
N THR A 124 2.62 -6.37 -12.78
CA THR A 124 1.68 -6.70 -13.86
C THR A 124 0.24 -6.89 -13.40
N ALA A 125 -0.01 -6.95 -12.09
CA ALA A 125 -1.35 -7.03 -11.54
C ALA A 125 -2.18 -5.82 -12.01
N PRO A 126 -3.40 -6.04 -12.55
CA PRO A 126 -4.30 -4.95 -12.90
C PRO A 126 -4.48 -3.99 -11.73
N SER A 127 -4.25 -2.70 -11.98
CA SER A 127 -4.55 -1.65 -11.01
C SER A 127 -6.04 -1.29 -11.07
N PHE A 128 -6.62 -1.03 -9.90
CA PHE A 128 -7.91 -0.36 -9.83
C PHE A 128 -7.69 1.13 -10.11
N GLY A 129 -8.02 1.55 -11.32
CA GLY A 129 -7.63 2.83 -11.87
C GLY A 129 -8.81 3.80 -12.02
N LYS A 130 -8.55 4.91 -12.70
CA LYS A 130 -9.55 5.96 -12.91
C LYS A 130 -10.80 5.44 -13.64
N GLY A 131 -10.67 4.48 -14.55
CA GLY A 131 -11.79 3.93 -15.30
C GLY A 131 -12.79 3.23 -14.38
N GLU A 132 -12.31 2.27 -13.58
CA GLU A 132 -13.15 1.54 -12.63
C GLU A 132 -13.78 2.47 -11.58
N ILE A 133 -13.04 3.49 -11.13
CA ILE A 133 -13.56 4.51 -10.20
C ILE A 133 -14.73 5.28 -10.82
N VAL A 134 -14.56 5.75 -12.06
CA VAL A 134 -15.60 6.51 -12.78
C VAL A 134 -16.84 5.66 -12.96
N ASP A 135 -16.69 4.41 -13.40
CA ASP A 135 -17.82 3.51 -13.65
C ASP A 135 -18.65 3.28 -12.37
N ILE A 136 -18.01 3.02 -11.23
CA ILE A 136 -18.70 2.82 -9.95
C ILE A 136 -19.37 4.09 -9.45
N VAL A 137 -18.71 5.26 -9.60
CA VAL A 137 -19.32 6.53 -9.22
C VAL A 137 -20.55 6.81 -10.08
N ASP A 138 -20.43 6.69 -11.40
CA ASP A 138 -21.52 6.96 -12.34
C ASP A 138 -22.70 6.01 -12.10
N GLU A 139 -22.44 4.73 -11.85
CA GLU A 139 -23.47 3.75 -11.50
C GLU A 139 -24.14 4.08 -10.15
N THR A 140 -23.35 4.43 -9.14
CA THR A 140 -23.87 4.70 -7.79
C THR A 140 -24.69 5.98 -7.74
N LEU A 141 -24.27 7.03 -8.45
CA LEU A 141 -24.95 8.34 -8.42
C LEU A 141 -26.31 8.33 -9.11
N GLN A 142 -26.60 7.36 -9.98
CA GLN A 142 -27.86 7.31 -10.71
C GLN A 142 -29.01 6.78 -9.83
N ASP A 143 -30.18 7.42 -9.91
CA ASP A 143 -31.44 6.91 -9.36
C ASP A 143 -32.10 5.88 -10.29
N ASP A 144 -33.26 5.35 -9.89
CA ASP A 144 -34.01 4.36 -10.68
C ASP A 144 -34.43 4.88 -12.07
N SER A 145 -34.40 6.21 -12.29
CA SER A 145 -34.71 6.87 -13.56
C SER A 145 -33.46 7.21 -14.39
N GLY A 146 -32.26 6.99 -13.85
CA GLY A 146 -30.99 7.37 -14.46
C GLY A 146 -30.60 8.83 -14.24
N ALA A 147 -31.30 9.57 -13.37
CA ALA A 147 -30.93 10.93 -12.99
C ALA A 147 -29.88 10.91 -11.87
N LEU A 148 -29.00 11.92 -11.84
CA LEU A 148 -28.01 12.05 -10.78
C LEU A 148 -28.69 12.43 -9.46
N ASP A 149 -28.34 11.72 -8.39
CA ASP A 149 -28.83 11.95 -7.03
C ASP A 149 -27.68 12.36 -6.11
N PRO A 150 -27.61 13.64 -5.69
CA PRO A 150 -26.53 14.13 -4.82
C PRO A 150 -26.50 13.49 -3.43
N SER A 151 -27.60 12.87 -2.99
CA SER A 151 -27.63 12.16 -1.71
C SER A 151 -26.80 10.87 -1.72
N LYS A 152 -26.49 10.34 -2.91
CA LYS A 152 -25.68 9.12 -3.11
C LYS A 152 -24.19 9.37 -3.23
N ALA A 153 -23.72 10.62 -3.18
CA ALA A 153 -22.32 10.96 -3.33
C ALA A 153 -21.41 10.25 -2.31
N TYR A 154 -21.84 10.17 -1.06
CA TYR A 154 -21.07 9.46 -0.04
C TYR A 154 -21.08 7.94 -0.27
N ASP A 155 -22.20 7.39 -0.73
CA ASP A 155 -22.30 5.96 -1.06
C ASP A 155 -21.37 5.61 -2.23
N ALA A 156 -21.22 6.51 -3.20
CA ALA A 156 -20.27 6.35 -4.30
C ALA A 156 -18.82 6.28 -3.78
N LEU A 157 -18.44 7.15 -2.84
CA LEU A 157 -17.11 7.10 -2.18
C LEU A 157 -16.91 5.77 -1.42
N TYR A 158 -17.96 5.30 -0.74
CA TYR A 158 -17.92 4.02 -0.02
C TYR A 158 -17.77 2.82 -0.96
N ASN A 159 -18.59 2.74 -2.02
CA ASN A 159 -18.57 1.63 -2.97
C ASN A 159 -17.23 1.54 -3.70
N VAL A 160 -16.65 2.69 -4.08
CA VAL A 160 -15.33 2.71 -4.71
C VAL A 160 -14.23 2.15 -3.77
N ASP A 161 -14.21 2.51 -2.48
CA ASP A 161 -13.27 1.92 -1.50
C ASP A 161 -13.51 0.42 -1.31
N PHE A 162 -14.78 0.04 -1.15
CA PHE A 162 -15.19 -1.33 -0.85
C PHE A 162 -14.88 -2.29 -2.01
N GLU A 163 -15.30 -1.94 -3.22
CA GLU A 163 -15.07 -2.73 -4.42
C GLU A 163 -13.62 -2.66 -4.89
N GLY A 164 -12.98 -1.50 -4.76
CA GLY A 164 -11.58 -1.31 -5.11
C GLY A 164 -10.65 -2.20 -4.29
N GLU A 165 -10.90 -2.35 -2.97
CA GLU A 165 -10.14 -3.27 -2.13
C GLU A 165 -10.30 -4.73 -2.60
N ALA A 166 -11.53 -5.15 -2.87
CA ALA A 166 -11.81 -6.52 -3.33
C ALA A 166 -11.16 -6.81 -4.69
N TYR A 167 -11.26 -5.87 -5.63
CA TYR A 167 -10.66 -5.97 -6.95
C TYR A 167 -9.14 -6.09 -6.86
N GLN A 168 -8.47 -5.18 -6.16
CA GLN A 168 -7.02 -5.19 -6.02
C GLN A 168 -6.52 -6.46 -5.33
N LEU A 169 -7.23 -6.91 -4.28
CA LEU A 169 -6.89 -8.13 -3.58
C LEU A 169 -6.99 -9.36 -4.51
N GLY A 170 -8.07 -9.46 -5.28
CA GLY A 170 -8.27 -10.54 -6.26
C GLY A 170 -7.21 -10.52 -7.36
N ALA A 171 -6.98 -9.35 -7.97
CA ALA A 171 -6.00 -9.15 -9.04
C ALA A 171 -4.57 -9.52 -8.64
N GLN A 172 -4.21 -9.30 -7.37
CA GLN A 172 -2.91 -9.65 -6.81
C GLN A 172 -2.82 -11.12 -6.36
N ARG A 173 -3.88 -11.64 -5.73
CA ARG A 173 -3.86 -12.99 -5.15
C ARG A 173 -3.95 -14.10 -6.18
N GLU A 174 -4.71 -13.93 -7.25
CA GLU A 174 -4.91 -15.02 -8.22
C GLU A 174 -3.58 -15.46 -8.87
N PRO A 175 -2.73 -14.55 -9.41
CA PRO A 175 -1.45 -14.95 -9.97
C PRO A 175 -0.47 -15.48 -8.91
N LEU A 176 -0.57 -15.03 -7.65
CA LEU A 176 0.22 -15.58 -6.55
C LEU A 176 -0.18 -17.04 -6.27
N ILE A 177 -1.48 -17.36 -6.29
CA ILE A 177 -1.98 -18.72 -6.08
C ILE A 177 -1.43 -19.65 -7.16
N ASP A 178 -1.49 -19.24 -8.43
CA ASP A 178 -0.93 -19.99 -9.54
C ASP A 178 0.57 -20.24 -9.35
N TYR A 179 1.32 -19.18 -9.02
CA TYR A 179 2.76 -19.29 -8.74
C TYR A 179 3.06 -20.27 -7.60
N VAL A 180 2.37 -20.13 -6.46
CA VAL A 180 2.55 -21.01 -5.30
C VAL A 180 2.19 -22.46 -5.65
N TYR A 181 1.15 -22.67 -6.44
CA TYR A 181 0.74 -24.00 -6.88
C TYR A 181 1.81 -24.67 -7.75
N GLU A 182 2.42 -23.92 -8.67
CA GLU A 182 3.53 -24.37 -9.51
C GLU A 182 4.78 -24.72 -8.68
N GLU A 183 5.21 -23.82 -7.80
CA GLU A 183 6.35 -24.02 -6.91
C GLU A 183 6.17 -25.24 -5.99
N MET A 184 4.99 -25.40 -5.40
CA MET A 184 4.68 -26.57 -4.57
C MET A 184 4.77 -27.87 -5.36
N ARG A 185 4.40 -27.87 -6.63
CA ARG A 185 4.52 -29.05 -7.50
C ARG A 185 5.98 -29.36 -7.79
N GLU A 186 6.80 -28.35 -8.05
CA GLU A 186 8.23 -28.50 -8.32
C GLU A 186 8.98 -28.98 -7.09
N PHE A 187 8.77 -28.37 -5.92
CA PHE A 187 9.42 -28.81 -4.69
C PHE A 187 9.04 -30.23 -4.28
N ARG A 188 7.79 -30.65 -4.52
CA ARG A 188 7.36 -32.06 -4.28
C ARG A 188 8.02 -33.05 -5.23
N ALA A 189 8.50 -32.62 -6.38
CA ALA A 189 9.21 -33.46 -7.32
C ALA A 189 10.70 -33.64 -6.94
N ASP A 190 11.27 -32.75 -6.13
CA ASP A 190 12.64 -32.88 -5.63
C ASP A 190 12.70 -33.80 -4.39
N PRO A 191 13.36 -34.97 -4.48
CA PRO A 191 13.48 -35.89 -3.35
C PRO A 191 14.31 -35.34 -2.16
N HIS A 192 14.98 -34.20 -2.32
CA HIS A 192 15.79 -33.56 -1.27
C HIS A 192 15.05 -32.45 -0.51
N ILE A 193 13.74 -32.30 -0.74
CA ILE A 193 12.90 -31.33 -0.03
C ILE A 193 11.76 -32.06 0.66
N GLU A 194 11.72 -31.98 1.98
CA GLU A 194 10.65 -32.60 2.77
C GLU A 194 9.37 -31.76 2.77
N ASP A 195 8.19 -32.38 2.91
CA ASP A 195 6.89 -31.69 2.94
C ASP A 195 6.85 -30.51 3.94
N ARG A 196 7.48 -30.68 5.11
CA ARG A 196 7.56 -29.62 6.13
C ARG A 196 8.45 -28.46 5.66
N GLU A 197 9.52 -28.76 4.93
CA GLU A 197 10.38 -27.76 4.34
C GLU A 197 9.64 -26.97 3.25
N ILE A 198 8.85 -27.65 2.40
CA ILE A 198 7.99 -26.99 1.39
C ILE A 198 7.05 -26.00 2.08
N ALA A 199 6.35 -26.42 3.13
CA ALA A 199 5.44 -25.54 3.86
C ALA A 199 6.14 -24.30 4.42
N ARG A 200 7.37 -24.48 4.94
CA ARG A 200 8.20 -23.39 5.47
C ARG A 200 8.61 -22.40 4.36
N ILE A 201 9.14 -22.91 3.24
CA ILE A 201 9.55 -22.11 2.08
C ILE A 201 8.36 -21.28 1.55
N ILE A 202 7.25 -21.95 1.23
CA ILE A 202 6.05 -21.32 0.67
C ILE A 202 5.48 -20.28 1.64
N SER A 203 5.44 -20.59 2.95
CA SER A 203 4.97 -19.62 3.94
C SER A 203 5.82 -18.34 3.96
N GLY A 204 7.14 -18.45 3.80
CA GLY A 204 8.04 -17.31 3.74
C GLY A 204 7.85 -16.46 2.49
N ILE A 205 7.66 -17.11 1.34
CA ILE A 205 7.37 -16.45 0.06
C ILE A 205 6.05 -15.66 0.15
N VAL A 206 4.97 -16.32 0.58
CA VAL A 206 3.64 -15.70 0.69
C VAL A 206 3.65 -14.54 1.69
N GLN A 207 4.34 -14.70 2.83
CA GLN A 207 4.44 -13.64 3.84
C GLN A 207 5.13 -12.39 3.30
N GLU A 208 6.26 -12.53 2.60
CA GLU A 208 6.97 -11.36 2.05
C GLU A 208 6.24 -10.75 0.85
N TYR A 209 5.55 -11.55 0.04
CA TYR A 209 4.66 -11.03 -1.01
C TYR A 209 3.52 -10.20 -0.42
N GLU A 210 2.71 -10.75 0.49
CA GLU A 210 1.54 -10.06 1.05
C GLU A 210 1.93 -8.80 1.81
N ARG A 211 3.13 -8.78 2.43
CA ARG A 211 3.68 -7.56 3.04
C ARG A 211 3.87 -6.44 2.01
N ARG A 212 4.39 -6.76 0.81
CA ARG A 212 4.59 -5.79 -0.28
C ARG A 212 3.28 -5.43 -0.98
N ALA A 213 2.44 -6.43 -1.26
CA ALA A 213 1.12 -6.25 -1.84
C ALA A 213 0.24 -5.34 -0.95
N GLY A 214 0.25 -5.56 0.36
CA GLY A 214 -0.46 -4.71 1.33
C GLY A 214 0.04 -3.26 1.36
N GLN A 215 1.35 -3.03 1.18
CA GLN A 215 1.89 -1.67 1.04
C GLN A 215 1.42 -0.99 -0.24
N SER A 216 1.39 -1.72 -1.36
CA SER A 216 0.84 -1.23 -2.63
C SER A 216 -0.64 -0.86 -2.49
N ARG A 217 -1.48 -1.76 -1.94
CA ARG A 217 -2.91 -1.49 -1.70
C ARG A 217 -3.14 -0.27 -0.81
N ALA A 218 -2.37 -0.11 0.26
CA ALA A 218 -2.46 1.06 1.13
C ALA A 218 -2.13 2.37 0.41
N SER A 219 -1.18 2.36 -0.53
CA SER A 219 -0.86 3.52 -1.35
C SER A 219 -1.96 3.84 -2.36
N THR A 220 -2.58 2.83 -2.97
CA THR A 220 -3.62 3.05 -3.97
C THR A 220 -4.93 3.55 -3.33
N ALA A 221 -5.28 3.08 -2.14
CA ALA A 221 -6.51 3.49 -1.44
C ALA A 221 -6.62 5.01 -1.21
N GLY A 222 -5.50 5.73 -1.04
CA GLY A 222 -5.51 7.21 -0.93
C GLY A 222 -5.98 7.85 -2.24
N ASN A 223 -5.26 7.59 -3.33
CA ASN A 223 -5.56 8.10 -4.66
C ASN A 223 -6.99 7.77 -5.13
N VAL A 224 -7.53 6.63 -4.69
CA VAL A 224 -8.87 6.17 -5.06
C VAL A 224 -9.95 7.13 -4.54
N LEU A 225 -9.90 7.52 -3.26
CA LEU A 225 -10.88 8.45 -2.68
C LEU A 225 -10.78 9.83 -3.28
N GLU A 226 -9.56 10.30 -3.54
CA GLU A 226 -9.31 11.60 -4.16
C GLU A 226 -9.87 11.67 -5.58
N THR A 227 -9.61 10.63 -6.38
CA THR A 227 -10.11 10.52 -7.76
C THR A 227 -11.63 10.44 -7.78
N ALA A 228 -12.23 9.66 -6.87
CA ALA A 228 -13.68 9.53 -6.77
C ALA A 228 -14.33 10.86 -6.35
N LEU A 229 -13.77 11.54 -5.35
CA LEU A 229 -14.29 12.83 -4.90
C LEU A 229 -14.25 13.88 -6.02
N GLN A 230 -13.14 13.96 -6.76
CA GLN A 230 -13.04 14.88 -7.88
C GLN A 230 -14.09 14.57 -8.95
N HIS A 231 -14.26 13.29 -9.32
CA HIS A 231 -15.24 12.91 -10.33
C HIS A 231 -16.68 13.19 -9.88
N ILE A 232 -17.02 12.98 -8.60
CA ILE A 232 -18.32 13.37 -8.04
C ILE A 232 -18.55 14.88 -8.18
N PHE A 233 -17.55 15.71 -7.88
CA PHE A 233 -17.68 17.16 -8.06
C PHE A 233 -17.88 17.54 -9.53
N ASP A 234 -17.16 16.88 -10.45
CA ASP A 234 -17.34 17.09 -11.89
C ASP A 234 -18.78 16.76 -12.34
N GLN A 235 -19.40 15.69 -11.81
CA GLN A 235 -20.78 15.30 -12.13
C GLN A 235 -21.83 16.33 -11.70
N PHE A 236 -21.59 17.03 -10.58
CA PHE A 236 -22.50 18.06 -10.05
C PHE A 236 -22.09 19.49 -10.43
N GLY A 237 -21.08 19.66 -11.29
CA GLY A 237 -20.58 20.97 -11.70
C GLY A 237 -19.94 21.80 -10.57
N VAL A 238 -19.48 21.14 -9.50
CA VAL A 238 -18.81 21.80 -8.37
C VAL A 238 -17.34 22.08 -8.75
N PRO A 239 -16.88 23.34 -8.78
CA PRO A 239 -15.53 23.67 -9.22
C PRO A 239 -14.50 23.35 -8.12
N ALA A 240 -13.90 22.16 -8.18
CA ALA A 240 -12.87 21.72 -7.26
C ALA A 240 -11.45 21.80 -7.87
N SER A 241 -10.41 21.95 -7.04
CA SER A 241 -9.02 22.10 -7.48
C SER A 241 -8.45 20.83 -8.14
N GLY A 242 -8.93 19.66 -7.71
CA GLY A 242 -8.52 18.33 -8.20
C GLY A 242 -7.08 17.97 -7.93
N ASN A 243 -6.38 18.72 -7.08
CA ASN A 243 -4.98 18.47 -6.75
C ASN A 243 -4.74 18.68 -5.24
N PRO A 244 -3.98 17.78 -4.59
CA PRO A 244 -3.58 17.97 -3.21
C PRO A 244 -2.74 19.24 -3.02
N ALA A 245 -2.97 19.93 -1.91
CA ALA A 245 -2.20 21.09 -1.45
C ALA A 245 -1.54 20.81 -0.10
N HIS A 246 -0.25 21.12 0.01
CA HIS A 246 0.53 20.91 1.23
C HIS A 246 0.76 22.24 1.97
N PHE A 247 0.41 22.26 3.25
CA PHE A 247 0.58 23.39 4.16
C PHE A 247 1.42 22.94 5.37
N GLY A 248 2.74 22.86 5.19
CA GLY A 248 3.63 22.29 6.20
C GLY A 248 3.44 20.77 6.32
N ASP A 249 3.02 20.31 7.50
CA ASP A 249 2.71 18.89 7.77
C ASP A 249 1.26 18.51 7.42
N LEU A 250 0.47 19.48 6.96
CA LEU A 250 -0.91 19.29 6.53
C LEU A 250 -1.01 19.02 5.04
N GLU A 251 -1.86 18.06 4.69
CA GLU A 251 -2.30 17.76 3.32
C GLU A 251 -3.82 17.94 3.21
N ILE A 252 -4.23 18.78 2.27
CA ILE A 252 -5.61 18.97 1.84
C ILE A 252 -5.73 18.29 0.48
N ASP A 253 -6.57 17.26 0.39
CA ASP A 253 -6.62 16.35 -0.75
C ASP A 253 -7.36 16.97 -1.94
N ASN A 254 -8.34 17.84 -1.67
CA ASN A 254 -9.07 18.62 -2.68
C ASN A 254 -9.59 19.93 -2.06
N MET A 255 -9.88 20.94 -2.86
CA MET A 255 -10.43 22.22 -2.38
C MET A 255 -11.56 22.71 -3.27
N VAL A 256 -12.58 23.31 -2.66
CA VAL A 256 -13.63 24.06 -3.36
C VAL A 256 -13.63 25.49 -2.82
N ASP A 257 -13.52 26.46 -3.73
CA ASP A 257 -13.49 27.89 -3.41
C ASP A 257 -14.67 28.58 -4.10
N GLY A 258 -15.45 29.34 -3.34
CA GLY A 258 -16.66 30.01 -3.80
C GLY A 258 -16.82 31.41 -3.24
N SER A 259 -17.92 32.09 -3.59
CA SER A 259 -18.13 33.48 -3.16
C SER A 259 -18.36 33.63 -1.66
N ASP A 260 -18.88 32.59 -1.03
CA ASP A 260 -19.38 32.63 0.34
C ASP A 260 -18.40 31.97 1.33
N GLY A 261 -17.53 31.09 0.83
CA GLY A 261 -16.50 30.42 1.61
C GLY A 261 -15.71 29.39 0.82
N SER A 262 -14.67 28.85 1.46
CA SER A 262 -13.72 27.89 0.91
C SER A 262 -13.58 26.66 1.82
N ILE A 263 -13.55 25.47 1.21
CA ILE A 263 -13.47 24.18 1.91
C ILE A 263 -12.21 23.44 1.45
N GLY A 264 -11.44 22.94 2.41
CA GLY A 264 -10.44 21.90 2.18
C GLY A 264 -10.96 20.53 2.57
N PHE A 265 -10.86 19.54 1.68
CA PHE A 265 -11.27 18.17 1.97
C PHE A 265 -10.11 17.33 2.47
N SER A 266 -10.33 16.61 3.57
CA SER A 266 -9.43 15.55 4.04
C SER A 266 -10.13 14.20 3.88
N CYS A 267 -9.71 13.45 2.88
CA CYS A 267 -10.23 12.14 2.49
C CYS A 267 -9.41 11.05 3.15
N LYS A 268 -9.96 10.37 4.16
CA LYS A 268 -9.24 9.34 4.89
C LYS A 268 -10.13 8.15 5.19
N ARG A 269 -9.77 6.97 4.66
CA ARG A 269 -10.44 5.71 5.03
C ARG A 269 -10.54 5.55 6.55
N THR A 270 -9.44 5.81 7.25
CA THR A 270 -9.36 5.87 8.72
C THR A 270 -8.70 7.18 9.15
N LEU A 271 -9.29 7.88 10.11
CA LEU A 271 -8.75 9.12 10.70
C LEU A 271 -7.47 8.85 11.53
N ARG A 272 -7.45 7.74 12.28
CA ARG A 272 -6.46 7.36 13.30
C ARG A 272 -6.11 8.55 14.21
N GLU A 273 -4.89 8.62 14.75
CA GLU A 273 -4.36 9.80 15.45
C GLU A 273 -3.97 10.94 14.49
N ARG A 274 -3.77 10.61 13.21
CA ARG A 274 -3.19 11.52 12.20
C ARG A 274 -4.16 12.61 11.74
N PHE A 275 -5.46 12.46 11.93
CA PHE A 275 -6.43 13.53 11.65
C PHE A 275 -6.12 14.83 12.38
N ARG A 276 -5.40 14.78 13.52
CA ARG A 276 -4.95 15.97 14.24
C ARG A 276 -3.96 16.82 13.46
N GLN A 277 -3.26 16.25 12.48
CA GLN A 277 -2.43 17.01 11.54
C GLN A 277 -3.30 17.93 10.68
N SER A 278 -4.55 17.53 10.45
CA SER A 278 -5.58 18.29 9.73
C SER A 278 -6.38 19.28 10.58
N LEU A 279 -6.12 19.34 11.88
CA LEU A 279 -6.71 20.34 12.78
C LEU A 279 -5.69 21.48 12.92
N SER A 280 -5.87 22.56 12.19
CA SER A 280 -4.92 23.67 12.15
C SER A 280 -5.66 25.01 12.06
N ARG A 281 -5.10 26.04 12.68
CA ARG A 281 -5.71 27.37 12.77
C ARG A 281 -5.78 28.00 11.38
N GLU A 282 -6.96 28.48 10.98
CA GLU A 282 -7.34 29.15 9.72
C GLU A 282 -6.23 29.95 9.00
N ALA A 283 -5.32 30.59 9.73
CA ALA A 283 -4.25 31.43 9.18
C ALA A 283 -3.17 30.68 8.35
N GLU A 284 -3.07 29.35 8.42
CA GLU A 284 -2.00 28.57 7.74
C GLU A 284 -2.48 27.72 6.55
N ILE A 285 -3.78 27.41 6.45
CA ILE A 285 -4.31 26.42 5.48
C ILE A 285 -4.91 27.05 4.22
N GLY A 286 -5.23 28.35 4.24
CA GLY A 286 -5.76 29.04 3.06
C GLY A 286 -7.18 28.61 2.64
N VAL A 287 -7.93 27.96 3.55
CA VAL A 287 -9.36 27.64 3.43
C VAL A 287 -10.08 28.01 4.73
N ASP A 288 -11.39 28.25 4.65
CA ASP A 288 -12.20 28.63 5.82
C ASP A 288 -12.53 27.42 6.71
N GLU A 289 -12.79 26.25 6.12
CA GLU A 289 -13.04 25.00 6.87
C GLU A 289 -12.37 23.77 6.28
N VAL A 290 -12.00 22.82 7.15
CA VAL A 290 -11.55 21.48 6.75
C VAL A 290 -12.67 20.47 6.97
N TRP A 291 -13.09 19.79 5.90
CA TRP A 291 -14.16 18.79 5.94
C TRP A 291 -13.60 17.39 5.78
N PHE A 292 -13.92 16.53 6.73
CA PHE A 292 -13.45 15.16 6.80
C PHE A 292 -14.44 14.22 6.11
N VAL A 293 -13.92 13.42 5.17
CA VAL A 293 -14.60 12.27 4.61
C VAL A 293 -13.93 11.03 5.18
N SER A 294 -14.64 10.24 5.99
CA SER A 294 -14.10 9.01 6.58
C SER A 294 -15.00 7.81 6.44
N LEU A 295 -14.51 6.75 5.80
CA LEU A 295 -15.31 5.59 5.47
C LEU A 295 -15.39 4.54 6.58
N LEU A 296 -14.46 4.54 7.55
CA LEU A 296 -14.48 3.59 8.67
C LEU A 296 -15.08 4.20 9.94
N MET A 297 -16.38 3.98 10.12
CA MET A 297 -17.11 4.46 11.31
C MET A 297 -16.53 3.96 12.63
N ALA A 298 -15.94 2.76 12.66
CA ALA A 298 -15.29 2.18 13.84
C ALA A 298 -14.18 3.07 14.42
N ASP A 299 -13.63 3.98 13.61
CA ASP A 299 -12.54 4.88 13.98
C ASP A 299 -13.03 6.29 14.37
N VAL A 300 -14.34 6.54 14.38
CA VAL A 300 -14.93 7.83 14.77
C VAL A 300 -15.41 7.77 16.23
N SER A 301 -14.57 8.24 17.15
CA SER A 301 -14.88 8.29 18.59
C SER A 301 -15.44 9.66 18.99
N LYS A 302 -16.07 9.73 20.19
CA LYS A 302 -16.53 11.01 20.75
C LYS A 302 -15.40 12.03 20.90
N GLU A 303 -14.22 11.58 21.34
CA GLU A 303 -13.03 12.44 21.47
C GLU A 303 -12.65 13.06 20.13
N LYS A 304 -12.63 12.27 19.04
CA LYS A 304 -12.33 12.81 17.71
C LYS A 304 -13.39 13.79 17.23
N LEU A 305 -14.67 13.51 17.47
CA LEU A 305 -15.76 14.43 17.13
C LEU A 305 -15.62 15.77 17.87
N GLN A 306 -15.21 15.72 19.14
CA GLN A 306 -14.94 16.93 19.92
C GLN A 306 -13.71 17.68 19.40
N ASP A 307 -12.63 16.98 19.06
CA ASP A 307 -11.42 17.59 18.48
C ASP A 307 -11.74 18.28 17.14
N ILE A 308 -12.48 17.62 16.24
CA ILE A 308 -12.95 18.19 14.96
C ILE A 308 -13.87 19.40 15.22
N SER A 309 -14.76 19.31 16.20
CA SER A 309 -15.70 20.40 16.52
C SER A 309 -15.02 21.63 17.09
N ASN A 310 -14.00 21.45 17.94
CA ASN A 310 -13.21 22.54 18.49
C ASN A 310 -12.45 23.33 17.43
N ASP A 311 -12.18 22.70 16.28
CA ASP A 311 -11.51 23.29 15.12
C ASP A 311 -12.48 23.96 14.13
N GLY A 312 -13.79 23.89 14.38
CA GLY A 312 -14.82 24.41 13.45
C GLY A 312 -15.01 23.52 12.22
N SER A 313 -14.44 22.31 12.23
CA SER A 313 -14.47 21.38 11.10
C SER A 313 -15.73 20.50 11.09
N ARG A 314 -15.99 19.84 9.96
CA ARG A 314 -17.14 18.93 9.74
C ARG A 314 -16.71 17.52 9.38
N ILE A 315 -17.54 16.54 9.70
CA ILE A 315 -17.40 15.15 9.27
C ILE A 315 -18.75 14.59 8.83
N TYR A 316 -18.75 13.88 7.71
CA TYR A 316 -19.94 13.26 7.14
C TYR A 316 -20.00 11.78 7.50
N VAL A 317 -21.17 11.32 7.97
CA VAL A 317 -21.41 9.91 8.31
C VAL A 317 -22.77 9.43 7.81
N PRO A 318 -22.92 8.14 7.45
CA PRO A 318 -24.23 7.57 7.09
C PRO A 318 -25.23 7.66 8.24
N ARG A 319 -26.51 7.94 7.94
CA ARG A 319 -27.57 8.07 8.95
C ARG A 319 -27.87 6.77 9.70
N ASP A 320 -27.64 5.64 9.05
CA ASP A 320 -27.80 4.30 9.62
C ASP A 320 -26.57 3.83 10.41
N SER A 321 -25.47 4.60 10.40
CA SER A 321 -24.26 4.27 11.16
C SER A 321 -24.49 4.33 12.68
N PHE A 322 -23.75 3.50 13.42
CA PHE A 322 -23.78 3.55 14.88
C PHE A 322 -23.25 4.89 15.43
N VAL A 323 -22.42 5.61 14.68
CA VAL A 323 -21.89 6.93 15.04
C VAL A 323 -23.03 7.95 15.02
N TRP A 324 -23.78 8.01 13.92
CA TRP A 324 -24.94 8.89 13.80
C TRP A 324 -25.98 8.60 14.88
N ASN A 325 -26.34 7.33 15.06
CA ASN A 325 -27.30 6.89 16.08
C ASN A 325 -26.88 7.27 17.51
N ARG A 326 -25.58 7.34 17.79
CA ARG A 326 -25.06 7.62 19.14
C ARG A 326 -24.95 9.11 19.45
N TYR A 327 -24.61 9.93 18.46
CA TYR A 327 -24.14 11.31 18.67
C TYR A 327 -24.96 12.39 17.95
N SER A 328 -25.87 12.04 17.03
CA SER A 328 -26.66 13.03 16.26
C SER A 328 -27.56 13.95 17.09
N THR A 329 -27.89 13.55 18.33
CA THR A 329 -28.70 14.37 19.26
C THR A 329 -27.85 15.17 20.25
N ASP A 330 -26.51 15.16 20.14
CA ASP A 330 -25.64 16.01 20.96
C ASP A 330 -25.56 17.39 20.31
N ASP A 331 -26.22 18.39 20.90
CA ASP A 331 -26.29 19.76 20.39
C ASP A 331 -24.90 20.37 20.18
N ASN A 332 -23.87 19.95 20.93
CA ASN A 332 -22.51 20.45 20.75
C ASN A 332 -21.84 19.92 19.49
N LEU A 333 -22.39 18.86 18.89
CA LEU A 333 -21.85 18.21 17.68
C LEU A 333 -22.71 18.48 16.44
N SER A 334 -23.82 19.21 16.54
CA SER A 334 -24.77 19.38 15.44
C SER A 334 -24.19 20.11 14.22
N TYR A 335 -23.17 20.95 14.45
CA TYR A 335 -22.43 21.60 13.38
C TYR A 335 -21.45 20.64 12.70
N THR A 336 -20.72 19.89 13.51
CA THR A 336 -19.61 19.04 13.08
C THR A 336 -20.07 17.71 12.49
N LEU A 337 -21.02 17.03 13.12
CA LEU A 337 -21.52 15.74 12.69
C LEU A 337 -22.65 15.95 11.68
N ARG A 338 -22.33 15.77 10.39
CA ARG A 338 -23.26 15.97 9.29
C ARG A 338 -23.68 14.63 8.68
N PRO A 339 -24.93 14.52 8.20
CA PRO A 339 -25.39 13.29 7.60
C PRO A 339 -24.89 13.22 6.15
N ALA A 340 -24.41 12.04 5.75
CA ALA A 340 -23.75 11.80 4.47
C ALA A 340 -24.60 12.16 3.24
N ASP A 341 -25.92 11.98 3.31
CA ASP A 341 -26.90 12.31 2.27
C ASP A 341 -27.02 13.81 2.00
N HIS A 342 -26.44 14.66 2.86
CA HIS A 342 -26.39 16.11 2.67
C HIS A 342 -25.06 16.59 2.08
N PHE A 343 -24.09 15.71 1.83
CA PHE A 343 -22.70 16.10 1.55
C PHE A 343 -22.57 17.15 0.45
N ILE A 344 -23.04 16.88 -0.77
CA ILE A 344 -22.90 17.81 -1.90
C ILE A 344 -23.72 19.08 -1.69
N ARG A 345 -24.93 18.95 -1.12
CA ARG A 345 -25.78 20.11 -0.84
C ARG A 345 -25.11 21.05 0.17
N ASP A 346 -24.52 20.51 1.23
CA ASP A 346 -23.80 21.29 2.24
C ASP A 346 -22.59 22.01 1.60
N VAL A 347 -21.85 21.36 0.69
CA VAL A 347 -20.73 22.00 -0.05
C VAL A 347 -21.22 23.22 -0.82
N VAL A 348 -22.30 23.07 -1.58
CA VAL A 348 -22.86 24.15 -2.41
C VAL A 348 -23.41 25.28 -1.54
N GLU A 349 -24.15 24.95 -0.47
CA GLU A 349 -24.69 25.94 0.47
C GLU A 349 -23.60 26.73 1.20
N PHE A 350 -22.47 26.09 1.55
CA PHE A 350 -21.38 26.76 2.27
C PHE A 350 -20.53 27.65 1.36
N THR A 351 -20.25 27.20 0.14
CA THR A 351 -19.33 27.89 -0.77
C THR A 351 -20.03 28.90 -1.68
N GLY A 352 -21.34 28.76 -1.91
CA GLY A 352 -22.11 29.61 -2.82
C GLY A 352 -21.81 29.35 -4.31
N VAL A 353 -21.15 28.24 -4.64
CA VAL A 353 -20.86 27.87 -6.04
C VAL A 353 -22.15 27.52 -6.80
N SER A 354 -22.17 27.77 -8.11
CA SER A 354 -23.24 27.25 -8.97
C SER A 354 -23.00 25.76 -9.20
N SER A 355 -24.04 24.95 -9.07
CA SER A 355 -23.99 23.50 -9.25
C SER A 355 -25.24 22.97 -9.95
N ASP A 356 -25.14 21.81 -10.57
CA ASP A 356 -26.24 21.10 -11.22
C ASP A 356 -26.92 20.13 -10.22
N LEU A 357 -27.60 20.68 -9.20
CA LEU A 357 -28.33 19.94 -8.17
C LEU A 357 -29.84 19.85 -8.40
#